data_AF-A0A7X7DEA1-F1
#
_entry.id   AF-A0A7X7DEA1-F1
#
_cell.length_a   1.000
_cell.length_b   1.000
_cell.length_c   1.000
_cell.angle_alpha   90.00
_cell.angle_beta   90.00
_cell.angle_gamma   90.00
#
_symmetry.space_group_name_H-M   'P 1'
#
loop_
_entity.id
_entity.type
_entity.pdbx_description
1 polymer ?
#
loop_
_entity_poly.entity_id
_entity_poly.type
_entity_poly.pdbx_seq_one_letter_code
_entity_poly.pdbx_strand_id
1 'polypeptide(L)'
;MLLYQQARLACVVMDGGVWLWNIFADRFQIRAIGHLDFYHASQLLHALAAELFPGNPSVAHRWCADRLAHPPRPGESTRHAIRSAPNYFENHRDHLDYARAAKLGLPIGSGSMESQCSQFQNRFKRRGQFWMKRGFAGLLELSVRHQNGELAPPLGRLSPPHRRCARGGGR
;
A
#
# COMPACT_ATOMS: atom_id res chain seq x y z
N MET A 1 -6.99 17.48 -15.55
CA MET A 1 -5.51 17.43 -15.50
C MET A 1 -4.98 18.58 -14.62
N LEU A 2 -5.34 18.66 -13.33
CA LEU A 2 -5.00 19.85 -12.51
C LEU A 2 -4.69 19.63 -11.02
N LEU A 3 -4.69 18.42 -10.45
CA LEU A 3 -4.45 18.26 -9.01
C LEU A 3 -2.98 17.99 -8.61
N TYR A 4 -2.11 17.61 -9.56
CA TYR A 4 -0.74 17.17 -9.20
C TYR A 4 0.31 18.29 -9.13
N GLN A 5 0.04 19.49 -9.67
CA GLN A 5 1.02 20.58 -9.68
C GLN A 5 1.09 21.42 -8.38
N GLN A 6 0.24 21.14 -7.40
CA GLN A 6 0.18 21.90 -6.13
C GLN A 6 0.61 21.09 -4.91
N ALA A 7 1.01 19.83 -5.09
CA ALA A 7 1.45 19.00 -3.98
C ALA A 7 2.78 19.54 -3.42
N ARG A 8 2.75 20.01 -2.16
CA ARG A 8 3.97 20.44 -1.43
C ARG A 8 4.96 19.30 -1.19
N LEU A 9 4.48 18.05 -1.25
CA LEU A 9 5.27 16.85 -1.07
C LEU A 9 4.69 15.72 -1.93
N ALA A 10 5.55 15.04 -2.69
CA ALA A 10 5.19 13.86 -3.45
C ALA A 10 5.84 12.62 -2.83
N CYS A 11 5.11 11.51 -2.85
CA CYS A 11 5.53 10.23 -2.29
C CYS A 11 5.13 9.11 -3.24
N VAL A 12 6.03 8.13 -3.42
CA VAL A 12 5.81 6.93 -4.22
C VAL A 12 5.96 5.72 -3.31
N VAL A 13 4.88 4.97 -3.11
CA VAL A 13 4.88 3.72 -2.33
C VAL A 13 4.97 2.55 -3.30
N MET A 14 5.94 1.64 -3.08
CA MET A 14 6.25 0.53 -3.99
C MET A 14 6.47 -0.78 -3.23
N ASP A 15 6.16 -1.91 -3.86
CA ASP A 15 6.21 -3.26 -3.26
C ASP A 15 7.62 -3.86 -3.10
N GLY A 16 8.66 -3.18 -3.61
CA GLY A 16 10.04 -3.69 -3.58
C GLY A 16 10.50 -4.33 -4.89
N GLY A 17 9.68 -4.31 -5.95
CA GLY A 17 10.09 -4.76 -7.28
C GLY A 17 11.24 -3.92 -7.84
N VAL A 18 12.36 -4.58 -8.20
CA VAL A 18 13.59 -3.91 -8.69
C VAL A 18 13.33 -2.93 -9.84
N TRP A 19 12.44 -3.30 -10.77
CA TRP A 19 12.12 -2.46 -11.92
C TRP A 19 11.36 -1.17 -11.56
N LEU A 20 10.54 -1.19 -10.49
CA LEU A 20 9.84 0.00 -9.99
C LEU A 20 10.84 1.00 -9.40
N TRP A 21 11.84 0.52 -8.69
CA TRP A 21 12.91 1.37 -8.15
C TRP A 21 13.75 2.01 -9.26
N ASN A 22 14.01 1.29 -10.36
CA ASN A 22 14.68 1.87 -11.52
C ASN A 22 13.85 3.01 -12.13
N ILE A 23 12.53 2.85 -12.25
CA ILE A 23 11.63 3.92 -12.73
C ILE A 23 11.58 5.07 -11.72
N PHE A 24 11.53 4.77 -10.42
CA PHE A 24 11.56 5.77 -9.37
C PHE A 24 12.84 6.61 -9.44
N ALA A 25 13.99 5.97 -9.54
CA ALA A 25 15.27 6.64 -9.75
C ALA A 25 15.24 7.48 -11.03
N ASP A 26 14.84 6.91 -12.16
CA ASP A 26 14.87 7.61 -13.46
C ASP A 26 13.91 8.83 -13.51
N ARG A 27 12.74 8.76 -12.86
CA ARG A 27 11.65 9.73 -13.08
C ARG A 27 11.23 10.55 -11.87
N PHE A 28 11.43 10.05 -10.66
CA PHE A 28 10.73 10.58 -9.47
C PHE A 28 11.67 10.96 -8.32
N GLN A 29 12.88 10.41 -8.23
CA GLN A 29 13.77 10.59 -7.06
C GLN A 29 14.10 12.06 -6.74
N ILE A 30 14.11 12.94 -7.76
CA ILE A 30 14.43 14.37 -7.57
C ILE A 30 13.28 15.10 -6.85
N ARG A 31 12.03 14.64 -7.00
CA ARG A 31 10.83 15.38 -6.56
C ARG A 31 9.93 14.62 -5.60
N ALA A 32 10.19 13.33 -5.37
CA ALA A 32 9.35 12.47 -4.55
C ALA A 32 10.17 11.62 -3.59
N ILE A 33 9.58 11.31 -2.44
CA ILE A 33 10.12 10.35 -1.47
C ILE A 33 9.66 8.95 -1.88
N GLY A 34 10.58 8.01 -2.00
CA GLY A 34 10.28 6.61 -2.24
C GLY A 34 10.13 5.86 -0.92
N HIS A 35 9.01 5.16 -0.74
CA HIS A 35 8.75 4.30 0.41
C HIS A 35 8.52 2.86 -0.03
N LEU A 36 9.15 1.93 0.69
CA LEU A 36 8.83 0.54 0.56
C LEU A 36 7.50 0.28 1.26
N ASP A 37 6.57 -0.38 0.60
CA ASP A 37 5.27 -0.70 1.14
C ASP A 37 5.38 -1.52 2.44
N PHE A 38 4.85 -0.98 3.53
CA PHE A 38 4.83 -1.62 4.83
C PHE A 38 4.16 -3.01 4.80
N TYR A 39 3.08 -3.18 4.04
CA TYR A 39 2.39 -4.47 3.93
C TYR A 39 3.32 -5.53 3.33
N HIS A 40 4.01 -5.22 2.24
CA HIS A 40 4.95 -6.16 1.61
C HIS A 40 6.19 -6.42 2.48
N ALA A 41 6.72 -5.38 3.13
CA ALA A 41 7.80 -5.51 4.10
C ALA A 41 7.42 -6.43 5.27
N SER A 42 6.24 -6.24 5.86
CA SER A 42 5.75 -7.05 6.98
C SER A 42 5.44 -8.49 6.58
N GLN A 43 4.93 -8.75 5.37
CA GLN A 43 4.72 -10.11 4.88
C GLN A 43 6.03 -10.91 4.83
N LEU A 44 7.10 -10.31 4.28
CA LEU A 44 8.42 -10.94 4.23
C LEU A 44 8.97 -11.20 5.63
N LEU A 45 8.78 -10.25 6.55
CA LEU A 45 9.21 -10.39 7.93
C LEU A 45 8.44 -11.50 8.67
N HIS A 46 7.13 -11.59 8.49
CA HIS A 46 6.29 -12.64 9.06
C HIS A 46 6.65 -14.02 8.53
N ALA A 47 6.92 -14.14 7.22
CA ALA A 47 7.41 -15.38 6.62
C ALA A 47 8.75 -15.79 7.23
N LEU A 48 9.69 -14.84 7.38
CA LEU A 48 10.97 -15.09 8.02
C LEU A 48 10.80 -15.53 9.49
N ALA A 49 9.95 -14.84 10.26
CA ALA A 49 9.73 -15.19 11.65
C ALA A 49 9.09 -16.59 11.84
N ALA A 50 8.23 -17.02 10.91
CA ALA A 50 7.65 -18.36 10.93
C ALA A 50 8.72 -19.45 10.76
N GLU A 51 9.71 -19.21 9.89
CA GLU A 51 10.87 -20.11 9.70
C GLU A 51 11.83 -20.09 10.89
N LEU A 52 12.04 -18.93 11.51
CA LEU A 52 12.98 -18.78 12.64
C LEU A 52 12.43 -19.33 13.96
N PHE A 53 11.12 -19.29 14.15
CA PHE A 53 10.47 -19.68 15.41
C PHE A 53 9.37 -20.71 15.16
N PRO A 54 9.70 -21.90 14.62
CA PRO A 54 8.70 -22.94 14.37
C PRO A 54 8.03 -23.34 15.69
N GLY A 55 6.70 -23.41 15.69
CA GLY A 55 5.90 -23.76 16.87
C GLY A 55 5.81 -22.70 17.97
N ASN A 56 6.42 -21.51 17.79
CA ASN A 56 6.43 -20.44 18.79
C ASN A 56 5.86 -19.12 18.24
N PRO A 57 4.55 -19.05 17.90
CA PRO A 57 3.94 -17.90 17.23
C PRO A 57 4.01 -16.61 18.04
N SER A 58 3.97 -16.68 19.38
CA SER A 58 4.10 -15.51 20.24
C SER A 58 5.48 -14.87 20.17
N VAL A 59 6.54 -15.68 20.05
CA VAL A 59 7.92 -15.19 19.89
C VAL A 59 8.10 -14.61 18.49
N ALA A 60 7.60 -15.30 17.45
CA ALA A 60 7.61 -14.82 16.07
C ALA A 60 6.92 -13.45 15.94
N HIS A 61 5.74 -13.28 16.55
CA HIS A 61 4.99 -12.03 16.51
C HIS A 61 5.73 -10.89 17.21
N ARG A 62 6.27 -11.15 18.41
CA ARG A 62 7.06 -10.16 19.16
C ARG A 62 8.30 -9.73 18.39
N TRP A 63 8.99 -10.68 17.78
CA TRP A 63 10.15 -10.42 16.95
C TRP A 63 9.81 -9.58 15.72
N CYS A 64 8.68 -9.87 15.04
CA CYS A 64 8.21 -9.04 13.92
C CYS A 64 7.90 -7.60 14.36
N ALA A 65 7.16 -7.45 15.47
CA ALA A 65 6.79 -6.14 15.98
C ALA A 65 8.01 -5.28 16.33
N ASP A 66 9.02 -5.88 16.96
CA ASP A 66 10.28 -5.20 17.28
C ASP A 66 11.05 -4.79 16.01
N ARG A 67 11.16 -5.67 15.02
CA ARG A 67 11.91 -5.38 13.78
C ARG A 67 11.20 -4.40 12.83
N LEU A 68 9.87 -4.31 12.87
CA LEU A 68 9.13 -3.27 12.14
C LEU A 68 9.29 -1.89 12.80
N ALA A 69 9.48 -1.84 14.12
CA ALA A 69 9.83 -0.61 14.83
C ALA A 69 11.32 -0.25 14.67
N HIS A 70 12.20 -1.26 14.58
CA HIS A 70 13.65 -1.12 14.51
C HIS A 70 14.24 -2.11 13.47
N PRO A 71 14.37 -1.72 12.19
CA PRO A 71 14.90 -2.60 11.16
C PRO A 71 16.34 -3.02 11.53
N PRO A 72 16.69 -4.31 11.36
CA PRO A 72 17.99 -4.84 11.79
C PRO A 72 19.14 -4.18 11.01
N ARG A 73 20.29 -4.03 11.68
CA ARG A 73 21.56 -3.59 11.05
C ARG A 73 22.33 -4.82 10.55
N PRO A 74 23.09 -4.72 9.45
CA PRO A 74 23.85 -5.83 8.90
C PRO A 74 24.88 -6.36 9.93
N GLY A 75 24.85 -7.68 10.20
CA GLY A 75 25.79 -8.36 11.08
C GLY A 75 25.19 -9.38 12.06
N GLU A 76 23.88 -9.37 12.29
CA GLU A 76 23.23 -10.34 13.17
C GLU A 76 22.87 -11.62 12.41
N SER A 77 23.66 -12.66 12.69
CA SER A 77 23.54 -14.03 12.19
C SER A 77 22.10 -14.56 12.19
N THR A 78 21.65 -15.07 11.05
CA THR A 78 20.69 -16.18 11.05
C THR A 78 20.95 -17.09 9.86
N ARG A 79 20.83 -18.42 10.03
CA ARG A 79 21.24 -19.43 9.03
C ARG A 79 20.11 -19.86 8.09
N HIS A 80 20.41 -19.79 6.80
CA HIS A 80 19.94 -20.68 5.71
C HIS A 80 18.46 -20.71 5.24
N ALA A 81 17.52 -19.97 5.84
CA ALA A 81 16.28 -19.51 5.15
C ALA A 81 16.45 -18.10 4.51
N ILE A 82 17.71 -17.66 4.38
CA ILE A 82 18.16 -16.28 4.62
C ILE A 82 18.93 -15.66 3.44
N ARG A 83 18.85 -16.21 2.23
CA ARG A 83 19.66 -15.67 1.11
C ARG A 83 19.12 -14.38 0.46
N SER A 84 17.85 -14.05 0.66
CA SER A 84 17.20 -12.93 -0.03
C SER A 84 16.55 -11.90 0.91
N ALA A 85 16.07 -12.30 2.09
CA ALA A 85 15.38 -11.37 3.00
C ALA A 85 16.29 -10.29 3.61
N PRO A 86 17.51 -10.59 4.11
CA PRO A 86 18.43 -9.55 4.57
C PRO A 86 18.82 -8.62 3.42
N ASN A 87 19.20 -9.17 2.26
CA ASN A 87 19.49 -8.39 1.06
C ASN A 87 18.31 -7.51 0.64
N TYR A 88 17.07 -7.99 0.79
CA TYR A 88 15.89 -7.20 0.49
C TYR A 88 15.76 -6.01 1.45
N PHE A 89 15.80 -6.21 2.76
CA PHE A 89 15.69 -5.08 3.70
C PHE A 89 16.91 -4.15 3.63
N GLU A 90 18.10 -4.67 3.38
CA GLU A 90 19.32 -3.90 3.19
C GLU A 90 19.25 -3.01 1.95
N ASN A 91 18.84 -3.58 0.80
CA ASN A 91 18.68 -2.83 -0.44
C ASN A 91 17.61 -1.74 -0.34
N HIS A 92 16.64 -1.88 0.58
CA HIS A 92 15.56 -0.93 0.77
C HIS A 92 15.70 -0.10 2.06
N ARG A 93 16.86 -0.11 2.73
CA ARG A 93 17.05 0.54 4.04
C ARG A 93 16.68 2.02 4.06
N ASP A 94 16.95 2.73 2.98
CA ASP A 94 16.69 4.17 2.85
C ASP A 94 15.20 4.47 2.60
N HIS A 95 14.38 3.43 2.41
CA HIS A 95 12.95 3.51 2.09
C HIS A 95 12.05 3.01 3.22
N LEU A 96 12.62 2.56 4.35
CA LEU A 96 11.93 1.96 5.50
C LEU A 96 11.57 2.96 6.62
N ASP A 97 11.79 4.27 6.45
CA ASP A 97 11.50 5.28 7.48
C ASP A 97 9.99 5.59 7.58
N TYR A 98 9.25 4.62 8.10
CA TYR A 98 7.80 4.71 8.31
C TYR A 98 7.42 5.75 9.37
N ALA A 99 8.27 5.96 10.37
CA ALA A 99 8.03 6.93 11.43
C ALA A 99 8.04 8.36 10.89
N ARG A 100 9.03 8.69 10.06
CA ARG A 100 9.07 9.98 9.35
C ARG A 100 7.91 10.12 8.37
N ALA A 101 7.60 9.08 7.61
CA ALA A 101 6.48 9.09 6.67
C ALA A 101 5.15 9.43 7.39
N ALA A 102 4.87 8.75 8.51
CA ALA A 102 3.69 9.00 9.33
C ALA A 102 3.67 10.43 9.91
N LYS A 103 4.82 10.94 10.39
CA LYS A 103 4.94 12.33 10.89
C LYS A 103 4.66 13.37 9.81
N LEU A 104 4.99 13.07 8.55
CA LEU A 104 4.72 13.91 7.38
C LEU A 104 3.31 13.70 6.81
N GLY A 105 2.50 12.80 7.38
CA GLY A 105 1.16 12.47 6.87
C GLY A 105 1.17 11.71 5.55
N LEU A 106 2.29 11.06 5.20
CA LEU A 106 2.44 10.28 3.98
C LEU A 106 1.83 8.88 4.14
N PRO A 107 1.31 8.28 3.05
CA PRO A 107 0.91 6.88 3.07
C PRO A 107 2.14 5.97 3.30
N ILE A 108 2.01 5.04 4.24
CA ILE A 108 3.08 4.07 4.57
C ILE A 108 2.94 2.72 3.85
N GLY A 109 1.81 2.51 3.16
CA GLY A 109 1.52 1.26 2.45
C GLY A 109 0.39 1.44 1.45
N SER A 110 0.21 0.46 0.57
CA SER A 110 -0.75 0.46 -0.53
C SER A 110 -2.20 0.14 -0.12
N GLY A 111 -2.51 -0.03 1.16
CA GLY A 111 -3.82 -0.54 1.61
C GLY A 111 -5.03 0.20 1.03
N SER A 112 -4.96 1.52 0.86
CA SER A 112 -6.02 2.30 0.20
C SER A 112 -6.15 1.97 -1.29
N MET A 113 -5.02 1.78 -1.98
CA MET A 113 -4.97 1.36 -3.39
C MET A 113 -5.48 -0.07 -3.55
N GLU A 114 -5.03 -0.99 -2.70
CA GLU A 114 -5.49 -2.39 -2.72
C GLU A 114 -6.99 -2.52 -2.45
N SER A 115 -7.51 -1.73 -1.51
CA SER A 115 -8.96 -1.66 -1.25
C SER A 115 -9.71 -1.19 -2.50
N GLN A 116 -9.25 -0.12 -3.15
CA GLN A 116 -9.89 0.40 -4.36
C GLN A 116 -9.81 -0.60 -5.54
N CYS A 117 -8.65 -1.23 -5.73
CA CYS A 117 -8.46 -2.32 -6.68
C CYS A 117 -9.44 -3.46 -6.42
N SER A 118 -9.59 -3.89 -5.16
CA SER A 118 -10.56 -4.92 -4.77
C SER A 118 -12.01 -4.50 -5.09
N GLN A 119 -12.40 -3.27 -4.79
CA GLN A 119 -13.73 -2.76 -5.16
C GLN A 119 -13.97 -2.82 -6.67
N PHE A 120 -12.99 -2.42 -7.49
CA PHE A 120 -13.10 -2.50 -8.94
C PHE A 120 -13.12 -3.93 -9.46
N GLN A 121 -12.28 -4.82 -8.93
CA GLN A 121 -12.31 -6.24 -9.29
C GLN A 121 -13.68 -6.85 -8.95
N ASN A 122 -14.19 -6.60 -7.75
CA ASN A 122 -15.50 -7.06 -7.30
C ASN A 122 -16.65 -6.49 -8.14
N ARG A 123 -16.46 -5.35 -8.82
CA ARG A 123 -17.49 -4.75 -9.68
C ARG A 123 -17.44 -5.25 -11.12
N PHE A 124 -16.23 -5.43 -11.67
CA PHE A 124 -16.02 -5.64 -13.11
C PHE A 124 -15.52 -7.05 -13.50
N LYS A 125 -15.06 -7.85 -12.54
CA LYS A 125 -14.57 -9.23 -12.77
C LYS A 125 -15.53 -10.28 -12.19
N ARG A 126 -16.84 -10.05 -12.19
CA ARG A 126 -17.82 -11.06 -11.77
C ARG A 126 -18.05 -12.09 -12.87
N ARG A 127 -18.53 -13.27 -12.49
CA ARG A 127 -18.90 -14.35 -13.43
C ARG A 127 -19.85 -13.83 -14.51
N GLY A 128 -19.54 -14.12 -15.77
CA GLY A 128 -20.34 -13.71 -16.93
C GLY A 128 -20.11 -12.27 -17.43
N GLN A 129 -19.25 -11.49 -16.77
CA GLN A 129 -18.89 -10.15 -17.25
C GLN A 129 -17.69 -10.22 -18.20
N PHE A 130 -17.90 -9.79 -19.45
CA PHE A 130 -16.86 -9.66 -20.45
C PHE A 130 -16.94 -8.28 -21.07
N TRP A 131 -15.78 -7.64 -21.25
CA TRP A 131 -15.71 -6.27 -21.72
C TRP A 131 -14.67 -6.16 -22.83
N MET A 132 -15.00 -5.46 -23.91
CA MET A 132 -13.99 -4.98 -24.84
C MET A 132 -13.15 -3.88 -24.15
N LYS A 133 -11.87 -3.75 -24.50
CA LYS A 133 -10.94 -2.77 -23.86
C LYS A 133 -11.52 -1.35 -23.79
N ARG A 134 -12.09 -0.87 -24.90
CA ARG A 134 -12.72 0.47 -24.98
C ARG A 134 -13.95 0.59 -24.07
N GLY A 135 -14.80 -0.44 -24.03
CA GLY A 135 -15.98 -0.47 -23.16
C GLY A 135 -15.61 -0.51 -21.68
N PHE A 136 -14.62 -1.32 -21.33
CA PHE A 136 -14.09 -1.38 -19.97
C PHE A 136 -13.53 -0.02 -19.50
N ALA A 137 -12.74 0.65 -20.35
CA ALA A 137 -12.19 1.96 -20.03
C ALA A 137 -13.29 3.00 -19.74
N GLY A 138 -14.34 3.05 -20.57
CA GLY A 138 -15.48 3.96 -20.35
C GLY A 138 -16.27 3.65 -19.07
N LEU A 139 -16.49 2.37 -18.77
CA LEU A 139 -17.18 1.96 -17.53
C LEU A 139 -16.35 2.25 -16.28
N LEU A 140 -15.03 2.07 -16.35
CA LEU A 140 -14.10 2.40 -15.28
C LEU A 140 -14.10 3.91 -15.04
N GLU A 141 -14.03 4.71 -16.10
CA GLU A 141 -14.11 6.17 -16.04
C GLU A 141 -15.39 6.65 -15.34
N LEU A 142 -16.55 6.15 -15.77
CA LEU A 142 -17.83 6.47 -15.13
C LEU A 142 -17.85 6.09 -13.64
N SER A 143 -17.29 4.93 -13.31
CA SER A 143 -17.26 4.46 -11.91
C SER A 143 -16.33 5.31 -11.03
N VAL A 144 -15.17 5.72 -11.54
CA VAL A 144 -14.25 6.64 -10.85
C VAL A 144 -14.92 7.99 -10.64
N ARG A 145 -15.51 8.59 -11.69
CA ARG A 145 -16.23 9.87 -11.59
C ARG A 145 -17.37 9.79 -10.58
N HIS A 146 -18.11 8.67 -10.54
CA HIS A 146 -19.16 8.46 -9.55
C HIS A 146 -18.61 8.41 -8.12
N GLN A 147 -17.54 7.65 -7.88
CA GLN A 147 -16.90 7.53 -6.56
C GLN A 147 -16.33 8.86 -6.07
N ASN A 148 -15.81 9.67 -6.99
CA ASN A 148 -15.31 11.03 -6.71
C ASN A 148 -16.43 12.07 -6.53
N GLY A 149 -17.70 11.71 -6.73
CA GLY A 149 -18.83 12.63 -6.68
C GLY A 149 -18.93 13.58 -7.88
N GLU A 150 -18.15 13.35 -8.93
CA GLU A 150 -18.07 14.19 -10.14
C GLU A 150 -19.28 14.03 -11.08
N LEU A 151 -20.12 13.02 -10.82
CA LEU A 151 -21.37 12.80 -11.56
C LEU A 151 -22.60 13.42 -10.88
N ALA A 152 -22.45 13.96 -9.67
CA ALA A 152 -23.54 14.72 -9.07
C ALA A 152 -23.71 16.03 -9.86
N PRO A 153 -24.95 16.44 -10.19
CA PRO A 153 -25.17 17.79 -10.71
C PRO A 153 -24.59 18.81 -9.71
N PRO A 154 -24.18 20.02 -10.13
CA PRO A 154 -23.78 21.07 -9.20
C PRO A 154 -24.98 21.38 -8.29
N LEU A 155 -25.02 20.78 -7.11
CA LEU A 155 -26.21 20.83 -6.25
C LEU A 155 -26.27 22.18 -5.56
N GLY A 156 -27.14 23.05 -6.08
CA GLY A 156 -27.98 23.83 -5.19
C GLY A 156 -28.72 22.86 -4.26
N ARG A 157 -28.28 22.82 -2.98
CA ARG A 157 -28.93 22.18 -1.82
C ARG A 157 -29.59 20.82 -2.08
N LEU A 158 -28.84 19.74 -1.94
CA LEU A 158 -29.37 18.54 -1.29
C LEU A 158 -28.36 18.12 -0.22
N SER A 159 -28.81 18.14 1.04
CA SER A 159 -28.01 17.72 2.19
C SER A 159 -27.45 16.31 1.97
N PRO A 160 -26.21 16.02 2.37
CA PRO A 160 -25.62 14.70 2.16
C PRO A 160 -26.43 13.64 2.92
N PRO A 161 -26.72 12.46 2.32
CA PRO A 161 -27.25 11.36 3.10
C PRO A 161 -26.17 10.94 4.11
N HIS A 162 -26.46 11.11 5.39
CA HIS A 162 -25.66 10.59 6.48
C HIS A 162 -25.43 9.08 6.29
N ARG A 163 -24.23 8.67 5.87
CA ARG A 163 -23.80 7.27 6.02
C ARG A 163 -23.54 7.03 7.51
N ARG A 164 -24.54 6.57 8.25
CA ARG A 164 -24.29 5.91 9.54
C ARG A 164 -23.55 4.60 9.23
N CYS A 165 -22.26 4.54 9.55
CA CYS A 165 -21.62 3.27 9.86
C CYS A 165 -22.43 2.63 10.99
N ALA A 166 -23.12 1.53 10.69
CA ALA A 166 -23.69 0.67 11.70
C ALA A 166 -22.54 0.10 12.53
N ARG A 167 -22.32 0.66 13.73
CA ARG A 167 -21.60 -0.06 14.78
C ARG A 167 -22.52 -1.19 15.22
N GLY A 168 -22.14 -2.43 14.89
CA GLY A 168 -22.67 -3.60 15.56
C GLY A 168 -22.29 -3.53 17.03
N GLY A 169 -23.26 -3.28 17.90
CA GLY A 169 -23.16 -3.47 19.34
C GLY A 169 -23.93 -4.73 19.69
N GLY A 170 -23.23 -5.71 20.26
CA GLY A 170 -23.84 -6.97 20.68
C GLY A 170 -24.75 -6.83 21.90
N ARG A 171 -25.62 -7.82 22.03
CA ARG A 171 -25.83 -8.60 23.25
C ARG A 171 -25.95 -10.06 22.84
#